data_AF-Q5F4S3-F1
#
_entry.id   AF-Q5F4S3-F1
#
_cell.length_a   1.000
_cell.length_b   1.000
_cell.length_c   1.000
_cell.angle_alpha   90.00
_cell.angle_beta   90.00
_cell.angle_gamma   90.00
#
_symmetry.space_group_name_H-M   'P 1'
#
loop_
_entity.id
_entity.type
_entity.pdbx_description
1 polymer ?
#
loop_
_entity_poly.entity_id
_entity_poly.type
_entity_poly.pdbx_seq_one_letter_code
_entity_poly.pdbx_strand_id
1 'polypeptide(L)'
;SVLSLKQAVNAGVGKNLVGTFYQPVEVLADTAMLRTLPVREVRSGMCEVVKNSLAIRPSMIDQLSAGLRPDGRYPDDTMHWIIYESLAAKAQVTAYDKYERGEGLILEYGHTVGH
;
A
#
# COMPACT_ATOMS: atom_id res chain seq x y z
N SER A 1 0.77 2.88 -3.08
CA SER A 1 1.00 3.18 -4.51
C SER A 1 2.46 3.49 -4.85
N VAL A 2 3.24 4.04 -3.92
CA VAL A 2 4.56 4.64 -4.19
C VAL A 2 5.62 3.81 -4.93
N LEU A 3 5.62 2.47 -4.82
CA LEU A 3 6.56 1.61 -5.57
C LEU A 3 5.98 0.99 -6.86
N SER A 4 4.81 1.44 -7.33
CA SER A 4 4.24 0.95 -8.59
C SER A 4 4.70 1.81 -9.76
N LEU A 5 4.93 1.16 -10.91
CA LEU A 5 5.15 1.85 -12.17
C LEU A 5 3.84 2.33 -12.82
N LYS A 6 2.68 1.81 -12.38
CA LYS A 6 1.37 2.11 -12.97
C LYS A 6 0.98 3.58 -12.77
N GLN A 7 0.87 4.34 -13.86
CA GLN A 7 0.31 5.68 -13.89
C GLN A 7 -0.88 5.67 -14.83
N ALA A 8 -2.08 6.04 -14.36
CA ALA A 8 -3.28 5.96 -15.18
C ALA A 8 -4.32 7.02 -14.80
N VAL A 9 -5.22 7.28 -15.75
CA VAL A 9 -6.42 8.09 -15.57
C VAL A 9 -7.67 7.26 -15.90
N ASN A 10 -8.80 7.68 -15.35
CA ASN A 10 -10.09 7.07 -15.65
C ASN A 10 -10.59 7.51 -17.02
N ALA A 11 -11.27 6.61 -17.73
CA ALA A 11 -12.04 6.91 -18.93
C ALA A 11 -13.54 6.83 -18.61
N GLY A 12 -14.40 7.38 -19.47
CA GLY A 12 -15.86 7.33 -19.28
C GLY A 12 -16.42 5.90 -19.16
N VAL A 13 -15.68 4.90 -19.66
CA VAL A 13 -16.06 3.49 -19.64
C VAL A 13 -15.39 2.67 -18.53
N GLY A 14 -14.52 3.26 -17.70
CA GLY A 14 -13.89 2.52 -16.60
C GLY A 14 -12.69 3.20 -15.92
N LYS A 15 -12.28 2.64 -14.78
CA LYS A 15 -11.17 3.16 -13.97
C LYS A 15 -9.81 2.74 -14.55
N ASN A 16 -8.83 3.66 -14.51
CA ASN A 16 -7.43 3.41 -14.86
C ASN A 16 -7.18 2.78 -16.25
N LEU A 17 -8.03 3.06 -17.25
CA LEU A 17 -7.94 2.43 -18.58
C LEU A 17 -6.92 3.09 -19.53
N VAL A 18 -6.48 4.31 -19.23
CA VAL A 18 -5.51 5.05 -20.06
C VAL A 18 -4.31 5.40 -19.20
N GLY A 19 -3.11 4.95 -19.58
CA GLY A 19 -1.94 5.11 -18.72
C GLY A 19 -0.62 4.65 -19.33
N THR A 20 0.43 4.69 -18.50
CA THR A 20 1.78 4.24 -18.82
C THR A 20 2.43 3.57 -17.61
N PHE A 21 3.51 2.82 -17.86
CA PHE A 21 4.41 2.36 -16.80
C PHE A 21 5.62 3.30 -16.76
N TYR A 22 5.72 4.11 -15.70
CA TYR A 22 6.76 5.10 -15.56
C TYR A 22 7.30 5.16 -14.12
N GLN A 23 8.62 5.09 -13.99
CA GLN A 23 9.29 5.05 -12.69
C GLN A 23 9.56 6.47 -12.17
N PRO A 24 9.25 6.78 -10.90
CA PRO A 24 9.69 8.03 -10.29
C PRO A 24 11.20 8.03 -10.08
N VAL A 25 11.83 9.22 -10.15
CA VAL A 25 13.25 9.40 -9.79
C VAL A 25 13.46 9.18 -8.30
N GLU A 26 12.54 9.68 -7.47
CA GLU A 26 12.57 9.56 -6.02
C GLU A 26 11.15 9.60 -5.44
N VAL A 27 10.98 9.02 -4.25
CA VAL A 27 9.74 9.11 -3.46
C VAL A 27 10.09 9.68 -2.08
N LEU A 28 9.54 10.84 -1.75
CA LEU A 28 9.55 11.37 -0.38
C LEU A 28 8.23 11.04 0.32
N ALA A 29 8.30 10.41 1.48
CA ALA A 29 7.16 10.09 2.33
C ALA A 29 7.31 10.74 3.71
N ASP A 30 6.83 11.97 3.86
CA ASP A 30 6.82 12.68 5.14
C ASP A 30 5.62 12.26 6.00
N THR A 31 5.87 11.60 7.12
CA THR A 31 4.83 11.14 8.04
C THR A 31 4.11 12.28 8.76
N ALA A 32 4.68 13.49 8.82
CA ALA A 32 3.99 14.64 9.38
C ALA A 32 2.70 14.97 8.60
N MET A 33 2.68 14.70 7.29
CA MET A 33 1.51 14.91 6.42
C MET A 33 0.33 14.00 6.78
N LEU A 34 0.57 12.88 7.48
CA LEU A 34 -0.49 11.96 7.91
C LEU A 34 -1.28 12.50 9.11
N ARG A 35 -0.72 13.46 9.86
CA ARG A 35 -1.33 13.98 11.11
C ARG A 35 -2.62 14.75 10.86
N THR A 36 -2.78 15.33 9.67
CA THR A 36 -3.99 16.09 9.27
C THR A 36 -5.00 15.23 8.52
N LEU A 37 -4.70 13.96 8.25
CA LEU A 37 -5.54 13.09 7.47
C LEU A 37 -6.76 12.64 8.30
N PRO A 38 -7.99 12.62 7.73
CA PRO A 38 -9.14 12.08 8.43
C PRO A 38 -8.92 10.62 8.86
N VAL A 39 -9.40 10.26 10.05
CA VAL A 39 -9.26 8.90 10.62
C VAL A 39 -9.75 7.82 9.65
N ARG A 40 -10.82 8.10 8.89
CA ARG A 40 -11.34 7.20 7.86
C ARG A 40 -10.30 6.86 6.80
N GLU A 41 -9.53 7.84 6.34
CA GLU A 41 -8.52 7.64 5.30
C GLU A 41 -7.28 6.91 5.85
N VAL A 42 -6.88 7.20 7.10
CA VAL A 42 -5.83 6.42 7.76
C VAL A 42 -6.22 4.94 7.86
N ARG A 43 -7.48 4.67 8.27
CA ARG A 43 -8.02 3.30 8.34
C ARG A 43 -8.09 2.65 6.97
N SER A 44 -8.48 3.40 5.93
CA SER A 44 -8.47 2.92 4.54
C SER A 44 -7.06 2.51 4.11
N GLY A 45 -6.04 3.32 4.43
CA GLY A 45 -4.64 2.96 4.17
C GLY A 45 -4.20 1.72 4.95
N MET A 46 -4.65 1.58 6.19
CA MET A 46 -4.32 0.42 7.03
C MET A 46 -4.89 -0.90 6.47
N CYS A 47 -6.00 -0.87 5.73
CA CYS A 47 -6.51 -2.06 5.03
C CYS A 47 -5.47 -2.65 4.05
N GLU A 48 -4.73 -1.79 3.35
CA GLU A 48 -3.63 -2.23 2.45
C GLU A 48 -2.45 -2.81 3.23
N VAL A 49 -2.14 -2.25 4.40
CA VAL A 49 -1.08 -2.76 5.29
C VAL A 49 -1.45 -4.15 5.79
N VAL A 50 -2.69 -4.34 6.25
CA VAL A 50 -3.21 -5.64 6.68
C VAL A 50 -3.19 -6.64 5.53
N LYS A 51 -3.66 -6.25 4.34
CA LYS A 51 -3.60 -7.08 3.13
C LYS A 51 -2.17 -7.56 2.85
N ASN A 52 -1.19 -6.65 2.88
CA ASN A 52 0.21 -7.01 2.66
C ASN A 52 0.78 -7.92 3.75
N SER A 53 0.39 -7.72 5.01
CA SER A 53 0.79 -8.61 6.11
C SER A 53 0.28 -10.03 5.90
N LEU A 54 -0.96 -10.20 5.43
CA LEU A 54 -1.56 -11.52 5.21
C LEU A 54 -1.01 -12.22 3.96
N ALA A 55 -0.84 -11.48 2.88
CA ALA A 55 -0.58 -12.06 1.56
C ALA A 55 0.92 -12.11 1.18
N ILE A 56 1.76 -11.27 1.78
CA ILE A 56 3.15 -11.08 1.34
C ILE A 56 4.15 -11.20 2.48
N ARG A 57 3.89 -10.56 3.63
CA ARG A 57 4.79 -10.56 4.80
C ARG A 57 4.07 -10.98 6.10
N PRO A 58 3.77 -12.27 6.28
CA PRO A 58 3.10 -12.79 7.48
C PRO A 58 3.83 -12.50 8.80
N SER A 59 5.15 -12.29 8.76
CA SER A 59 5.93 -11.92 9.94
C SER A 59 5.49 -10.59 10.59
N MET A 60 4.76 -9.75 9.86
CA MET A 60 4.22 -8.49 10.39
C MET A 60 2.97 -8.68 11.27
N ILE A 61 2.28 -9.82 11.15
CA ILE A 61 0.90 -9.98 11.65
C ILE A 61 0.82 -9.71 13.15
N ASP A 62 1.69 -10.30 13.95
CA ASP A 62 1.64 -10.17 15.41
C ASP A 62 1.86 -8.73 15.87
N GLN A 63 2.90 -8.08 15.33
CA GLN A 63 3.23 -6.69 15.66
C GLN A 63 2.17 -5.71 15.14
N LEU A 64 1.66 -5.92 13.92
CA LEU A 64 0.61 -5.09 13.35
C LEU A 64 -0.67 -5.21 14.17
N SER A 65 -1.12 -6.43 14.45
CA SER A 65 -2.34 -6.72 15.22
C SER A 65 -2.29 -6.08 16.61
N ALA A 66 -1.16 -6.23 17.32
CA ALA A 66 -0.95 -5.60 18.62
C ALA A 66 -0.92 -4.05 18.55
N GLY A 67 -0.52 -3.49 17.41
CA GLY A 67 -0.37 -2.05 17.21
C GLY A 67 -1.57 -1.35 16.56
N LEU A 68 -2.60 -2.06 16.11
CA LEU A 68 -3.76 -1.44 15.43
C LEU A 68 -4.56 -0.54 16.39
N ARG A 69 -4.85 0.70 15.96
CA ARG A 69 -5.54 1.69 16.78
C ARG A 69 -6.85 2.14 16.12
N PRO A 70 -8.02 1.92 16.76
CA PRO A 70 -9.32 2.30 16.18
C PRO A 70 -9.49 3.79 15.90
N ASP A 71 -8.76 4.64 16.63
CA ASP A 71 -8.76 6.10 16.47
C ASP A 71 -7.88 6.57 15.29
N GLY A 72 -7.18 5.67 14.61
CA GLY A 72 -6.32 5.97 13.47
C GLY A 72 -5.12 6.85 13.80
N ARG A 73 -4.73 6.98 15.08
CA ARG A 73 -3.59 7.79 15.50
C ARG A 73 -2.46 6.89 15.95
N TYR A 74 -1.30 6.98 15.31
CA TYR A 74 -0.15 6.14 15.61
C TYR A 74 1.04 7.00 16.04
N PRO A 75 1.89 6.54 16.99
CA PRO A 75 3.20 7.14 17.23
C PRO A 75 4.05 7.14 15.96
N ASP A 76 4.95 8.12 15.83
CA ASP A 76 5.79 8.28 14.64
C ASP A 76 6.59 7.00 14.35
N ASP A 77 7.25 6.41 15.35
CA ASP A 77 8.01 5.16 15.19
C ASP A 77 7.16 3.99 14.66
N THR A 78 5.92 3.89 15.14
CA THR A 78 4.98 2.87 14.66
C THR A 78 4.61 3.12 13.19
N MET A 79 4.38 4.38 12.82
CA MET A 79 4.05 4.74 11.44
C MET A 79 5.25 4.54 10.50
N HIS A 80 6.46 4.87 10.94
CA HIS A 80 7.70 4.58 10.19
C HIS A 80 7.87 3.10 9.94
N TRP A 81 7.68 2.27 10.97
CA TRP A 81 7.73 0.82 10.83
C TRP A 81 6.66 0.29 9.85
N ILE A 82 5.41 0.74 9.97
CA ILE A 82 4.31 0.36 9.06
C ILE A 82 4.63 0.70 7.60
N ILE A 83 5.12 1.92 7.36
CA ILE A 83 5.48 2.38 6.01
C ILE A 83 6.65 1.56 5.48
N TYR A 84 7.70 1.36 6.27
CA TYR A 84 8.85 0.57 5.88
C TYR A 84 8.47 -0.86 5.49
N GLU A 85 7.69 -1.55 6.32
CA GLU A 85 7.28 -2.92 6.03
C GLU A 85 6.35 -3.00 4.82
N SER A 86 5.49 -2.00 4.60
CA SER A 86 4.65 -1.91 3.41
C SER A 86 5.48 -1.72 2.14
N LEU A 87 6.54 -0.91 2.20
CA LEU A 87 7.50 -0.74 1.11
C LEU A 87 8.26 -2.05 0.87
N ALA A 88 8.74 -2.70 1.92
CA ALA A 88 9.43 -3.99 1.82
C ALA A 88 8.56 -5.07 1.18
N ALA A 89 7.28 -5.17 1.56
CA ALA A 89 6.32 -6.09 0.95
C ALA A 89 6.17 -5.85 -0.55
N LYS A 90 5.92 -4.60 -0.96
CA LYS A 90 5.76 -4.29 -2.39
C LYS A 90 7.07 -4.45 -3.17
N ALA A 91 8.22 -4.11 -2.57
CA ALA A 91 9.54 -4.29 -3.18
C ALA A 91 9.85 -5.78 -3.43
N GLN A 92 9.54 -6.66 -2.48
CA GLN A 92 9.71 -8.11 -2.62
C GLN A 92 8.99 -8.66 -3.85
N VAL A 93 7.74 -8.21 -4.06
CA VAL A 93 6.91 -8.63 -5.20
C VAL A 93 7.40 -8.00 -6.51
N THR A 94 7.63 -6.68 -6.51
CA THR A 94 7.96 -5.94 -7.74
C THR A 94 9.41 -6.11 -8.19
N ALA A 95 10.31 -6.62 -7.35
CA ALA A 95 11.69 -6.93 -7.74
C ALA A 95 11.75 -7.90 -8.93
N TYR A 96 10.83 -8.87 -8.97
CA TYR A 96 10.78 -9.92 -9.99
C TYR A 96 9.59 -9.77 -10.96
N ASP A 97 8.61 -8.92 -10.63
CA ASP A 97 7.44 -8.63 -11.48
C ASP A 97 7.07 -7.13 -11.46
N LYS A 98 7.95 -6.31 -12.06
CA LYS A 98 7.82 -4.84 -12.08
C LYS A 98 6.54 -4.31 -12.71
N TYR A 99 5.92 -5.10 -13.60
CA TYR A 99 4.69 -4.73 -14.30
C TYR A 99 3.43 -5.35 -13.65
N GLU A 100 3.61 -6.12 -12.57
CA GLU A 100 2.53 -6.74 -11.78
C GLU A 100 1.63 -7.64 -12.66
N ARG A 101 2.22 -8.46 -13.54
CA ARG A 101 1.49 -9.32 -14.51
C ARG A 101 1.47 -10.81 -14.16
N GLY A 102 2.32 -11.25 -13.24
CA GLY A 102 2.45 -12.63 -12.77
C GLY A 102 2.19 -12.70 -11.26
N GLU A 103 3.23 -13.01 -10.49
CA GLU A 103 3.14 -13.08 -9.02
C GLU A 103 2.68 -11.76 -8.40
N GLY A 104 2.89 -10.63 -9.09
CA GLY A 104 2.40 -9.31 -8.68
C GLY A 104 0.90 -9.21 -8.48
N LEU A 105 0.11 -10.13 -9.06
CA LEU A 105 -1.33 -10.23 -8.82
C LEU A 105 -1.68 -10.47 -7.33
N ILE A 106 -0.74 -10.94 -6.51
CA ILE A 106 -0.94 -11.05 -5.06
C ILE A 106 -1.24 -9.69 -4.41
N LEU A 107 -0.79 -8.58 -5.01
CA LEU A 107 -1.12 -7.22 -4.57
C LEU A 107 -2.60 -6.90 -4.74
N GLU A 108 -3.35 -7.65 -5.55
CA GLU A 108 -4.79 -7.49 -5.74
C GLU A 108 -5.60 -8.36 -4.76
N TYR A 109 -4.96 -8.99 -3.76
CA TYR A 109 -5.66 -9.78 -2.75
C TYR A 109 -6.82 -8.99 -2.12
N GLY A 110 -8.03 -9.57 -2.14
CA GLY A 110 -9.26 -8.95 -1.65
C GLY A 110 -9.92 -7.93 -2.58
N HIS A 111 -9.26 -7.46 -3.64
CA HIS A 111 -9.78 -6.38 -4.49
C HIS A 111 -10.99 -6.81 -5.34
N THR A 112 -11.06 -8.07 -5.77
CA THR A 112 -12.24 -8.61 -6.49
C THR A 112 -13.52 -8.59 -5.65
N VAL A 113 -13.42 -8.80 -4.34
CA VAL A 113 -14.58 -8.75 -3.43
C VAL A 113 -14.90 -7.31 -3.02
N GLY A 114 -13.90 -6.43 -3.00
CA GLY A 114 -14.09 -5.01 -2.68
C GLY A 114 -14.62 -4.15 -3.85
N HIS A 115 -14.56 -4.65 -5.09
CA HIS A 115 -15.14 -4.02 -6.29
C HIS A 115 -16.59 -4.43 -6.51
#